data_AF-A0A436W0E3-F1
#
_entry.id   AF-A0A436W0E3-F1
#
_cell.length_a   1.000
_cell.length_b   1.000
_cell.length_c   1.000
_cell.angle_alpha   90.00
_cell.angle_beta   90.00
_cell.angle_gamma   90.00
#
_symmetry.space_group_name_H-M   'P 1'
#
loop_
_entity.id
_entity.type
_entity.pdbx_description
1 polymer ?
#
loop_
_entity_poly.entity_id
_entity_poly.type
_entity_poly.pdbx_seq_one_letter_code
_entity_poly.pdbx_strand_id
1 'polypeptide(L)'
;AVPPKCYLHHQASFIPTFFPEGTKLGQDADFFYFPPFASKPELGTPVLGAGTLAMITKDSKAARAFIEFLKMPLAHEIWMAQGGFVTPFKGVNKDAYASDALKKQGEILANASTFRFDGSDLMPGKIGAGSFWTGMIDLVGGKSAQDVATDIQKSWDAIK
;
A
#
# COMPACT_ATOMS: atom_id res chain seq x y z
N ALA A 1 -26.00 -13.07 -8.68
CA ALA A 1 -25.76 -14.32 -9.45
C ALA A 1 -24.50 -14.95 -8.90
N VAL A 2 -24.47 -16.28 -8.78
CA VAL A 2 -23.26 -17.04 -8.46
C VAL A 2 -22.76 -17.69 -9.76
N PRO A 3 -21.48 -17.54 -10.13
CA PRO A 3 -20.47 -16.71 -9.45
C PRO A 3 -20.72 -15.20 -9.64
N PRO A 4 -20.15 -14.34 -8.77
CA PRO A 4 -20.24 -12.89 -8.92
C PRO A 4 -19.61 -12.44 -10.24
N LYS A 5 -20.16 -11.38 -10.84
CA LYS A 5 -19.66 -10.82 -12.10
C LYS A 5 -18.38 -9.98 -11.93
N CYS A 6 -18.13 -9.47 -10.73
CA CYS A 6 -16.92 -8.75 -10.34
C CYS A 6 -16.52 -9.13 -8.92
N TYR A 7 -15.22 -9.18 -8.64
CA TYR A 7 -14.69 -9.38 -7.29
C TYR A 7 -14.15 -8.06 -6.74
N LEU A 8 -14.33 -7.85 -5.43
CA LEU A 8 -13.62 -6.81 -4.70
C LEU A 8 -12.37 -7.42 -4.09
N HIS A 9 -11.21 -6.86 -4.41
CA HIS A 9 -9.94 -7.27 -3.82
C HIS A 9 -9.22 -6.05 -3.24
N HIS A 10 -8.90 -6.12 -1.94
CA HIS A 10 -8.08 -5.11 -1.27
C HIS A 10 -6.61 -5.50 -1.40
N GLN A 11 -5.87 -4.79 -2.26
CA GLN A 11 -4.49 -5.11 -2.60
C GLN A 11 -3.69 -3.86 -2.99
N ALA A 12 -2.37 -3.95 -2.90
CA ALA A 12 -1.44 -2.88 -3.27
C ALA A 12 -1.53 -2.48 -4.76
N SER A 13 -1.05 -1.27 -5.05
CA SER A 13 -1.09 -0.63 -6.37
C SER A 13 -0.44 -1.43 -7.50
N PHE A 14 0.53 -2.29 -7.19
CA PHE A 14 1.25 -3.10 -8.16
C PHE A 14 0.51 -4.40 -8.55
N ILE A 15 -0.68 -4.69 -8.01
CA ILE A 15 -1.44 -5.91 -8.34
C ILE A 15 -1.62 -6.19 -9.84
N PRO A 16 -1.68 -5.19 -10.76
CA PRO A 16 -1.80 -5.47 -12.19
C PRO A 16 -0.68 -6.36 -12.76
N THR A 17 0.50 -6.38 -12.14
CA THR A 17 1.62 -7.24 -12.60
C THR A 17 1.34 -8.73 -12.46
N PHE A 18 0.34 -9.11 -11.66
CA PHE A 18 -0.09 -10.49 -11.47
C PHE A 18 -1.31 -10.87 -12.31
N PHE A 19 -1.93 -9.92 -13.02
CA PHE A 19 -3.09 -10.21 -13.84
C PHE A 19 -2.69 -10.96 -15.12
N PRO A 20 -3.58 -11.80 -15.67
CA PRO A 20 -3.33 -12.46 -16.94
C PRO A 20 -3.01 -11.47 -18.05
N GLU A 21 -2.14 -11.89 -18.97
CA GLU A 21 -1.81 -11.11 -20.16
C GLU A 21 -3.08 -10.67 -20.92
N GLY A 22 -3.09 -9.41 -21.37
CA GLY A 22 -4.24 -8.82 -22.08
C GLY A 22 -5.30 -8.18 -21.18
N THR A 23 -5.15 -8.25 -19.84
CA THR A 23 -6.03 -7.54 -18.89
C THR A 23 -5.92 -6.02 -19.09
N LYS A 24 -7.06 -5.35 -19.30
CA LYS A 24 -7.12 -3.90 -19.52
C LYS A 24 -7.60 -3.16 -18.27
N LEU A 25 -6.72 -2.35 -17.68
CA LEU A 25 -7.09 -1.47 -16.57
C LEU A 25 -8.10 -0.42 -17.03
N GLY A 26 -9.13 -0.18 -16.23
CA GLY A 26 -10.29 0.66 -16.56
C GLY A 26 -11.41 -0.08 -17.29
N GLN A 27 -11.19 -1.31 -17.77
CA GLN A 27 -12.21 -2.14 -18.41
C GLN A 27 -12.45 -3.44 -17.63
N ASP A 28 -11.37 -4.20 -17.38
CA ASP A 28 -11.43 -5.52 -16.73
C ASP A 28 -11.13 -5.43 -15.23
N ALA A 29 -10.38 -4.42 -14.81
CA ALA A 29 -10.10 -4.09 -13.41
C ALA A 29 -10.05 -2.57 -13.21
N ASP A 30 -10.58 -2.09 -12.09
CA ASP A 30 -10.56 -0.67 -11.72
C ASP A 30 -10.17 -0.52 -10.24
N PHE A 31 -9.61 0.65 -9.92
CA PHE A 31 -9.15 1.02 -8.59
C PHE A 31 -10.07 2.09 -8.02
N PHE A 32 -10.45 1.97 -6.76
CA PHE A 32 -11.24 3.01 -6.10
C PHE A 32 -10.88 3.06 -4.62
N TYR A 33 -11.25 4.15 -3.97
CA TYR A 33 -11.01 4.28 -2.54
C TYR A 33 -11.79 3.19 -1.78
N PHE A 34 -11.12 2.42 -0.95
CA PHE A 34 -11.78 1.40 -0.15
C PHE A 34 -12.82 2.06 0.76
N PRO A 35 -14.10 1.64 0.75
CA PRO A 35 -15.16 2.35 1.46
C PRO A 35 -14.81 2.54 2.94
N PRO A 36 -14.88 3.77 3.47
CA PRO A 36 -14.59 4.01 4.87
C PRO A 36 -15.68 3.40 5.75
N PHE A 37 -15.37 3.18 7.03
CA PHE A 37 -16.34 2.72 8.00
C PHE A 37 -17.39 3.81 8.26
N ALA A 38 -18.61 3.61 7.76
CA ALA A 38 -19.70 4.58 7.91
C ALA A 38 -20.04 4.91 9.38
N SER A 39 -19.80 3.97 10.30
CA SER A 39 -20.00 4.16 11.75
C SER A 39 -18.87 4.93 12.44
N LYS A 40 -17.80 5.27 11.72
CA LYS A 40 -16.60 5.93 12.23
C LYS A 40 -16.15 7.10 11.34
N PRO A 41 -17.03 8.09 11.07
CA PRO A 41 -16.72 9.21 10.18
C PRO A 41 -15.51 10.03 10.63
N GLU A 42 -15.19 10.03 11.93
CA GLU A 42 -14.05 10.73 12.51
C GLU A 42 -12.69 10.21 12.02
N LEU A 43 -12.63 8.99 11.46
CA LEU A 43 -11.40 8.42 10.91
C LEU A 43 -11.04 9.00 9.53
N GLY A 44 -11.98 9.70 8.87
CA GLY A 44 -11.79 10.29 7.55
C GLY A 44 -11.56 9.26 6.44
N THR A 45 -10.62 9.54 5.54
CA THR A 45 -10.22 8.69 4.41
C THR A 45 -8.78 8.20 4.56
N PRO A 46 -8.49 7.29 5.51
CA PRO A 46 -7.14 6.77 5.68
C PRO A 46 -6.71 5.90 4.49
N VAL A 47 -5.42 5.93 4.17
CA VAL A 47 -4.80 5.05 3.18
C VAL A 47 -3.77 4.19 3.90
N LEU A 48 -3.92 2.87 3.76
CA LEU A 48 -2.91 1.89 4.12
C LEU A 48 -1.92 1.76 2.96
N GLY A 49 -0.63 1.75 3.26
CA GLY A 49 0.38 1.47 2.24
C GLY A 49 1.75 1.17 2.80
N ALA A 50 2.65 0.83 1.87
CA ALA A 50 4.08 0.76 2.10
C ALA A 50 4.76 1.86 1.27
N GLY A 51 6.05 2.10 1.53
CA GLY A 51 6.81 3.12 0.81
C GLY A 51 8.31 2.87 0.84
N THR A 52 9.00 3.42 -0.14
CA THR A 52 10.47 3.40 -0.19
C THR A 52 11.02 4.60 0.56
N LEU A 53 11.97 4.34 1.46
CA LEU A 53 12.74 5.38 2.14
C LEU A 53 14.14 5.45 1.53
N ALA A 54 14.56 6.65 1.13
CA ALA A 54 15.93 6.92 0.73
C ALA A 54 16.69 7.50 1.93
N MET A 55 17.83 6.90 2.28
CA MET A 55 18.67 7.35 3.39
C MET A 55 20.14 7.43 2.97
N ILE A 56 20.85 8.42 3.51
CA ILE A 56 22.30 8.56 3.32
C ILE A 56 23.00 7.71 4.39
N THR A 57 23.63 6.61 3.98
CA THR A 57 24.42 5.76 4.88
C THR A 57 25.86 6.26 5.05
N LYS A 58 26.39 6.95 4.05
CA LYS A 58 27.68 7.65 4.09
C LYS A 58 27.55 9.05 3.51
N ASP A 59 27.83 10.04 4.33
CA ASP A 59 27.70 11.44 3.92
C ASP A 59 28.71 11.83 2.84
N SER A 60 28.23 12.53 1.81
CA SER A 60 29.04 13.08 0.74
C SER A 60 28.24 14.13 -0.04
N LYS A 61 28.93 15.02 -0.77
CA LYS A 61 28.28 15.99 -1.66
C LYS A 61 27.37 15.30 -2.69
N ALA A 62 27.81 14.16 -3.23
CA ALA A 62 27.02 13.39 -4.21
C ALA A 62 25.75 12.79 -3.60
N ALA A 63 25.84 12.19 -2.40
CA ALA A 63 24.68 11.61 -1.72
C ALA A 63 23.64 12.69 -1.38
N ARG A 64 24.08 13.86 -0.88
CA ARG A 64 23.20 15.00 -0.61
C ARG A 64 22.54 15.52 -1.88
N ALA A 65 23.29 15.71 -2.96
CA ALA A 65 22.75 16.14 -4.24
C ALA A 65 21.70 15.16 -4.79
N PHE A 66 21.90 13.85 -4.61
CA PHE A 66 20.93 12.85 -5.02
C PHE A 66 19.63 12.91 -4.19
N ILE A 67 19.71 13.08 -2.87
CA ILE A 67 18.50 13.30 -2.04
C ILE A 67 17.78 14.60 -2.43
N GLU A 68 18.52 15.68 -2.74
CA GLU A 68 17.90 16.92 -3.23
C GLU A 68 17.22 16.72 -4.59
N PHE A 69 17.82 15.94 -5.51
CA PHE A 69 17.17 15.55 -6.75
C PHE A 69 15.87 14.78 -6.50
N LEU A 70 15.89 13.77 -5.61
CA LEU A 70 14.70 12.99 -5.27
C LEU A 70 13.56 13.83 -4.65
N LYS A 71 13.85 15.02 -4.11
CA LYS A 71 12.83 15.95 -3.60
C LYS A 71 12.21 16.85 -4.68
N MET A 72 12.73 16.83 -5.91
CA MET A 72 12.22 17.66 -7.00
C MET A 72 11.00 17.04 -7.67
N PRO A 73 10.00 17.83 -8.12
CA PRO A 73 8.87 17.32 -8.89
C PRO A 73 9.31 16.50 -10.10
N LEU A 74 10.36 16.96 -10.80
CA LEU A 74 10.92 16.29 -11.97
C LEU A 74 11.33 14.84 -11.70
N ALA A 75 11.97 14.56 -10.56
CA ALA A 75 12.40 13.20 -10.22
C ALA A 75 11.20 12.26 -10.04
N HIS A 76 10.13 12.76 -9.42
CA HIS A 76 8.88 12.02 -9.26
C HIS A 76 8.18 11.83 -10.61
N GLU A 77 8.06 12.88 -11.42
CA GLU A 77 7.39 12.85 -12.73
C GLU A 77 8.08 11.89 -13.71
N ILE A 78 9.42 11.83 -13.71
CA ILE A 78 10.17 10.84 -14.49
C ILE A 78 9.78 9.41 -14.09
N TRP A 79 9.62 9.14 -12.79
CA TRP A 79 9.23 7.81 -12.30
C TRP A 79 7.75 7.52 -12.56
N MET A 80 6.88 8.52 -12.38
CA MET A 80 5.44 8.43 -12.68
C MET A 80 5.20 8.04 -14.14
N ALA A 81 5.99 8.58 -15.06
CA ALA A 81 5.90 8.31 -16.50
C ALA A 81 6.38 6.89 -16.88
N GLN A 82 7.22 6.25 -16.06
CA GLN A 82 7.66 4.87 -16.26
C GLN A 82 6.64 3.84 -15.72
N GLY A 83 5.68 4.28 -14.92
CA GLY A 83 4.66 3.41 -14.30
C GLY A 83 5.12 2.75 -13.00
N GLY A 84 4.21 2.03 -12.35
CA GLY A 84 4.47 1.30 -11.10
C GLY A 84 4.74 2.18 -9.87
N PHE A 85 4.58 3.50 -9.99
CA PHE A 85 4.90 4.47 -8.95
C PHE A 85 3.72 5.43 -8.72
N VAL A 86 3.41 5.68 -7.45
CA VAL A 86 2.51 6.74 -6.98
C VAL A 86 3.23 7.55 -5.91
N THR A 87 2.87 8.82 -5.74
CA THR A 87 3.59 9.71 -4.84
C THR A 87 2.67 10.58 -4.00
N PRO A 88 2.99 10.83 -2.72
CA PRO A 88 2.28 11.80 -1.91
C PRO A 88 2.73 13.24 -2.20
N PHE A 89 3.74 13.45 -3.06
CA PHE A 89 4.28 14.79 -3.30
C PHE A 89 3.31 15.62 -4.15
N LYS A 90 2.67 16.61 -3.51
CA LYS A 90 1.63 17.45 -4.13
C LYS A 90 2.14 18.43 -5.21
N GLY A 91 3.44 18.60 -5.34
CA GLY A 91 4.06 19.53 -6.29
C GLY A 91 4.23 18.99 -7.71
N VAL A 92 3.88 17.72 -7.96
CA VAL A 92 4.04 17.07 -9.26
C VAL A 92 2.90 17.40 -10.22
N ASN A 93 3.19 17.35 -11.52
CA ASN A 93 2.18 17.27 -12.56
C ASN A 93 1.52 15.87 -12.56
N LYS A 94 0.25 15.80 -12.18
CA LYS A 94 -0.52 14.54 -12.16
C LYS A 94 -0.70 13.93 -13.54
N ASP A 95 -0.61 14.71 -14.61
CA ASP A 95 -0.70 14.20 -15.97
C ASP A 95 0.56 13.44 -16.41
N ALA A 96 1.63 13.46 -15.61
CA ALA A 96 2.83 12.65 -15.84
C ALA A 96 2.66 11.17 -15.45
N TYR A 97 1.55 10.76 -14.83
CA TYR A 97 1.29 9.34 -14.57
C TYR A 97 1.12 8.56 -15.88
N ALA A 98 1.79 7.41 -15.98
CA ALA A 98 1.77 6.55 -17.17
C ALA A 98 0.39 5.98 -17.54
N SER A 99 -0.60 6.05 -16.64
CA SER A 99 -1.97 5.59 -16.91
C SER A 99 -3.00 6.29 -16.01
N ASP A 100 -4.25 6.33 -16.46
CA ASP A 100 -5.37 6.84 -15.66
C ASP A 100 -5.57 6.05 -14.36
N ALA A 101 -5.29 4.75 -14.36
CA ALA A 101 -5.33 3.92 -13.16
C ALA A 101 -4.30 4.39 -12.12
N LEU A 102 -3.06 4.67 -12.53
CA LEU A 102 -2.04 5.21 -11.64
C LEU A 102 -2.38 6.62 -11.18
N LYS A 103 -2.95 7.46 -12.06
CA LYS A 103 -3.43 8.80 -11.69
C LYS A 103 -4.49 8.74 -10.60
N LYS A 104 -5.49 7.87 -10.75
CA LYS A 104 -6.55 7.66 -9.75
C LYS A 104 -5.99 7.16 -8.41
N GLN A 105 -5.04 6.22 -8.43
CA GLN A 105 -4.37 5.73 -7.21
C GLN A 105 -3.50 6.82 -6.55
N GLY A 106 -2.77 7.60 -7.33
CA GLY A 106 -1.99 8.74 -6.85
C GLY A 106 -2.87 9.81 -6.21
N GLU A 107 -4.06 10.06 -6.75
CA GLU A 107 -5.05 10.96 -6.15
C GLU A 107 -5.63 10.43 -4.84
N ILE A 108 -5.88 9.12 -4.73
CA ILE A 108 -6.25 8.49 -3.46
C ILE A 108 -5.17 8.75 -2.40
N LEU A 109 -3.90 8.52 -2.74
CA LEU A 109 -2.78 8.75 -1.84
C LEU A 109 -2.61 10.23 -1.45
N ALA A 110 -2.61 11.13 -2.43
CA ALA A 110 -2.37 12.56 -2.21
C ALA A 110 -3.50 13.26 -1.41
N ASN A 111 -4.72 12.69 -1.45
CA ASN A 111 -5.90 13.20 -0.74
C ASN A 111 -6.26 12.40 0.51
N ALA A 112 -5.43 11.44 0.93
CA ALA A 112 -5.66 10.68 2.14
C ALA A 112 -5.70 11.62 3.37
N SER A 113 -6.67 11.42 4.27
CA SER A 113 -6.68 12.13 5.56
C SER A 113 -5.48 11.73 6.41
N THR A 114 -5.03 10.48 6.25
CA THR A 114 -3.94 9.88 7.02
C THR A 114 -3.33 8.74 6.22
N PHE A 115 -2.00 8.64 6.22
CA PHE A 115 -1.27 7.48 5.73
C PHE A 115 -0.79 6.61 6.91
N ARG A 116 -0.93 5.29 6.79
CA ARG A 116 -0.44 4.32 7.79
C ARG A 116 0.24 3.15 7.10
N PHE A 117 1.28 2.63 7.76
CA PHE A 117 1.81 1.30 7.51
C PHE A 117 0.86 0.25 8.09
N ASP A 118 1.03 -1.01 7.68
CA ASP A 118 0.21 -2.08 8.22
C ASP A 118 0.43 -2.21 9.72
N GLY A 119 -0.60 -2.66 10.44
CA GLY A 119 -0.48 -2.88 11.88
C GLY A 119 0.68 -3.82 12.21
N SER A 120 0.90 -4.85 11.39
CA SER A 120 1.99 -5.82 11.56
C SER A 120 3.38 -5.19 11.34
N ASP A 121 3.52 -4.18 10.49
CA ASP A 121 4.79 -3.46 10.28
C ASP A 121 5.23 -2.70 11.54
N LEU A 122 4.27 -2.33 12.40
CA LEU A 122 4.51 -1.59 13.64
C LEU A 122 4.68 -2.52 14.86
N MET A 123 4.50 -3.83 14.69
CA MET A 123 4.69 -4.81 15.76
C MET A 123 6.16 -5.20 15.90
N PRO A 124 6.59 -5.75 17.06
CA PRO A 124 7.89 -6.42 17.16
C PRO A 124 8.04 -7.48 16.07
N GLY A 125 9.23 -7.61 15.47
CA GLY A 125 9.43 -8.49 14.31
C GLY A 125 9.02 -9.95 14.55
N LYS A 126 9.18 -10.46 15.78
CA LYS A 126 8.73 -11.82 16.16
C LYS A 126 7.20 -12.00 16.08
N ILE A 127 6.45 -10.91 16.14
CA ILE A 127 4.99 -10.91 16.00
C ILE A 127 4.62 -10.56 14.57
N GLY A 128 4.93 -9.34 14.11
CA GLY A 128 4.46 -8.82 12.83
C GLY A 128 4.87 -9.70 11.64
N ALA A 129 6.18 -9.88 11.47
CA ALA A 129 6.74 -10.76 10.45
C ALA A 129 6.80 -12.25 10.88
N GLY A 130 6.32 -12.56 12.09
CA GLY A 130 6.35 -13.90 12.67
C GLY A 130 4.96 -14.48 12.87
N SER A 131 4.49 -14.54 14.11
CA SER A 131 3.21 -15.19 14.45
C SER A 131 2.01 -14.60 13.73
N PHE A 132 1.96 -13.28 13.51
CA PHE A 132 0.88 -12.64 12.78
C PHE A 132 0.87 -13.07 11.31
N TRP A 133 2.03 -13.04 10.63
CA TRP A 133 2.15 -13.47 9.24
C TRP A 133 1.66 -14.91 9.04
N THR A 134 2.17 -15.85 9.84
CA THR A 134 1.73 -17.25 9.80
C THR A 134 0.24 -17.38 10.12
N GLY A 135 -0.25 -16.63 11.12
CA GLY A 135 -1.65 -16.62 11.50
C GLY A 135 -2.59 -16.16 10.38
N MET A 136 -2.20 -15.19 9.57
CA MET A 136 -3.01 -14.75 8.42
C MET A 136 -3.11 -15.83 7.34
N ILE A 137 -2.04 -16.61 7.12
CA ILE A 137 -2.06 -17.77 6.22
C ILE A 137 -2.99 -18.85 6.78
N ASP A 138 -2.90 -19.17 8.07
CA ASP A 138 -3.79 -20.14 8.71
C ASP A 138 -5.26 -19.73 8.64
N LEU A 139 -5.55 -18.43 8.82
CA LEU A 139 -6.91 -17.87 8.70
C LEU A 139 -7.48 -18.11 7.31
N VAL A 140 -6.71 -17.80 6.26
CA VAL A 140 -7.10 -18.07 4.87
C VAL A 140 -7.21 -19.57 4.60
N GLY A 141 -6.39 -20.39 5.26
CA GLY A 141 -6.43 -21.84 5.25
C GLY A 141 -7.62 -22.47 6.00
N GLY A 142 -8.44 -21.66 6.67
CA GLY A 142 -9.68 -22.09 7.32
C GLY A 142 -9.63 -22.21 8.84
N LYS A 143 -8.50 -21.85 9.48
CA LYS A 143 -8.45 -21.73 10.95
C LYS A 143 -9.35 -20.59 11.41
N SER A 144 -10.01 -20.75 12.56
CA SER A 144 -10.93 -19.72 13.05
C SER A 144 -10.17 -18.43 13.39
N ALA A 145 -10.81 -17.27 13.15
CA ALA A 145 -10.22 -15.98 13.52
C ALA A 145 -9.91 -15.89 15.03
N GLN A 146 -10.71 -16.55 15.87
CA GLN A 146 -10.52 -16.59 17.31
C GLN A 146 -9.24 -17.36 17.69
N ASP A 147 -9.01 -18.53 17.08
CA ASP A 147 -7.83 -19.33 17.38
C ASP A 147 -6.56 -18.64 16.87
N VAL A 148 -6.60 -18.08 15.66
CA VAL A 148 -5.51 -17.28 15.09
C VAL A 148 -5.16 -16.11 16.02
N ALA A 149 -6.15 -15.33 16.44
CA ALA A 149 -5.93 -14.20 17.35
C ALA A 149 -5.38 -14.64 18.70
N THR A 150 -5.86 -15.77 19.24
CA THR A 150 -5.39 -16.33 20.52
C THR A 150 -3.91 -16.74 20.44
N ASP A 151 -3.49 -17.39 19.35
CA ASP A 151 -2.10 -17.80 19.17
C ASP A 151 -1.14 -16.63 18.96
N ILE A 152 -1.59 -15.61 18.22
CA ILE A 152 -0.84 -14.36 18.05
C ILE A 152 -0.68 -13.65 19.41
N GLN A 153 -1.77 -13.56 20.19
CA GLN A 153 -1.76 -12.94 21.52
C GLN A 153 -0.83 -13.68 22.48
N LYS A 154 -0.86 -15.02 22.50
CA LYS A 154 0.07 -15.84 23.29
C LYS A 154 1.53 -15.57 22.92
N SER A 155 1.82 -15.43 21.62
CA SER A 155 3.16 -15.10 21.14
C SER A 155 3.60 -13.70 21.58
N TRP A 156 2.67 -12.74 21.59
CA TRP A 156 2.89 -11.38 22.07
C TRP A 156 3.21 -11.35 23.56
N ASP A 157 2.42 -12.05 24.38
CA ASP A 157 2.63 -12.07 25.83
C ASP A 157 3.94 -12.76 26.23
N ALA A 158 4.44 -13.68 25.42
CA ALA A 158 5.72 -14.34 25.63
C ALA A 158 6.96 -13.45 25.34
N ILE A 159 6.77 -12.25 24.81
CA ILE A 159 7.86 -11.30 24.51
C ILE A 159 7.73 -9.96 25.26
N LYS A 160 6.73 -9.84 26.13
CA LYS A 160 6.58 -8.72 27.06
C LYS A 160 7.64 -8.75 28.14
#